data_AF-E9I9K0-F1
#
_entry.id   AF-E9I9K0-F1
#
_cell.length_a   1.000
_cell.length_b   1.000
_cell.length_c   1.000
_cell.angle_alpha   90.00
_cell.angle_beta   90.00
_cell.angle_gamma   90.00
#
_symmetry.space_group_name_H-M   'P 1'
#
loop_
_entity.id
_entity.type
_entity.pdbx_description
1 polymer ?
#
loop_
_entity_poly.entity_id
_entity_poly.type
_entity_poly.pdbx_seq_one_letter_code
_entity_poly.pdbx_strand_id
1 'polypeptide(L)'
;MSCEKELSVKDNMNKKRLPNFSRDEKITLVEIIESKKHVIENKQADAITIKEKEKCWLDICREFNSRCIQANRNVTSLKSCWDNLKKRTRKHFAEI
;
A
#
# COMPACT_ATOMS: atom_id res chain seq x y z
N MET A 1 -8.07 21.39 25.08
CA MET A 1 -8.64 21.18 23.73
C MET A 1 -8.01 19.91 23.17
N SER A 2 -8.43 18.78 23.70
CA SER A 2 -7.88 17.46 23.37
C SER A 2 -8.68 16.88 22.21
N CYS A 3 -8.00 16.51 21.13
CA CYS A 3 -8.58 15.65 20.10
C CYS A 3 -7.66 14.44 19.92
N GLU A 4 -7.75 13.52 20.86
CA GLU A 4 -7.41 12.12 20.63
C GLU A 4 -8.55 11.53 19.79
N LYS A 5 -8.24 11.13 18.55
CA LYS A 5 -9.16 10.29 17.78
C LYS A 5 -8.47 8.97 17.48
N GLU A 6 -8.53 8.12 18.51
CA GLU A 6 -8.37 6.66 18.42
C GLU A 6 -9.22 6.13 17.26
N LEU A 7 -8.58 5.55 16.24
CA LEU A 7 -9.27 4.82 15.18
C LEU A 7 -9.08 3.32 15.42
N SER A 8 -9.88 2.80 16.34
CA SER A 8 -10.11 1.36 16.53
C SER A 8 -10.89 0.83 15.32
N VAL A 9 -10.28 -0.02 14.49
CA VAL A 9 -10.98 -0.77 13.44
C VAL A 9 -11.15 -2.21 13.89
N LYS A 10 -12.39 -2.52 14.30
CA LYS A 10 -12.89 -3.85 14.66
C LYS A 10 -12.82 -4.77 13.44
N ASP A 11 -12.07 -5.87 13.52
CA ASP A 11 -12.08 -6.91 12.48
C ASP A 11 -13.34 -7.78 12.66
N ASN A 12 -14.37 -7.53 11.83
CA ASN A 12 -15.64 -8.25 11.85
C ASN A 12 -15.74 -9.23 10.68
N MET A 13 -16.11 -10.46 11.01
CA MET A 13 -16.12 -11.63 10.13
C MET A 13 -17.32 -11.63 9.16
N ASN A 14 -17.11 -11.18 7.92
CA ASN A 14 -17.76 -11.63 6.68
C ASN A 14 -17.29 -10.76 5.49
N LYS A 15 -16.00 -10.81 5.14
CA LYS A 15 -15.44 -9.95 4.08
C LYS A 15 -15.95 -10.41 2.70
N LYS A 16 -17.08 -9.84 2.25
CA LYS A 16 -17.40 -9.75 0.82
C LYS A 16 -16.12 -9.29 0.12
N ARG A 17 -15.73 -9.97 -0.96
CA ARG A 17 -14.49 -9.65 -1.69
C ARG A 17 -14.53 -8.17 -2.05
N LEU A 18 -13.50 -7.43 -1.61
CA LEU A 18 -13.35 -6.05 -2.02
C LEU A 18 -13.23 -5.99 -3.56
N PRO A 19 -13.74 -4.91 -4.19
CA PRO A 19 -13.61 -4.74 -5.63
C PRO A 19 -12.13 -4.72 -6.03
N ASN A 20 -11.86 -5.11 -7.27
CA ASN A 20 -10.52 -5.00 -7.85
C ASN A 20 -10.02 -3.56 -7.81
N PHE A 21 -8.70 -3.39 -7.76
CA PHE A 21 -8.09 -2.07 -7.85
C PHE A 21 -8.36 -1.43 -9.20
N SER A 22 -9.00 -0.27 -9.20
CA SER A 22 -9.25 0.58 -10.36
C SER A 22 -7.93 1.11 -10.93
N ARG A 23 -8.00 1.74 -12.12
CA ARG A 23 -6.82 2.38 -12.72
C ARG A 23 -6.33 3.54 -11.86
N ASP A 24 -7.24 4.37 -11.37
CA ASP A 24 -6.89 5.55 -10.57
C ASP A 24 -6.36 5.18 -9.19
N GLU A 25 -6.89 4.11 -8.57
CA GLU A 25 -6.33 3.53 -7.34
C GLU A 25 -4.88 3.06 -7.59
N LYS A 26 -4.61 2.39 -8.72
CA LYS A 26 -3.24 1.95 -9.04
C LYS A 26 -2.30 3.12 -9.27
N ILE A 27 -2.74 4.17 -9.98
CA ILE A 27 -1.95 5.39 -10.20
C ILE A 27 -1.63 6.05 -8.86
N THR A 28 -2.64 6.26 -8.01
CA THR A 28 -2.47 6.82 -6.66
C THR A 28 -1.47 6.01 -5.83
N LEU A 29 -1.54 4.68 -5.88
CA LEU A 29 -0.59 3.81 -5.19
C LEU A 29 0.84 4.00 -5.69
N VAL A 30 1.03 4.10 -7.01
CA VAL A 30 2.35 4.33 -7.62
C VAL A 30 2.92 5.68 -7.18
N GLU A 31 2.13 6.75 -7.24
CA GLU A 31 2.56 8.09 -6.82
C GLU A 31 3.03 8.13 -5.36
N ILE A 32 2.26 7.52 -4.46
CA ILE A 32 2.61 7.46 -3.04
C ILE A 32 3.89 6.64 -2.83
N ILE A 33 4.03 5.51 -3.53
CA ILE A 33 5.22 4.65 -3.41
C ILE A 33 6.46 5.35 -3.97
N GLU A 34 6.35 6.07 -5.10
CA GLU A 34 7.49 6.76 -5.71
C GLU A 34 8.09 7.79 -4.73
N SER A 35 7.24 8.48 -3.95
CA SER A 35 7.69 9.41 -2.90
C SER A 35 8.48 8.73 -1.76
N LYS A 36 8.26 7.43 -1.54
CA LYS A 36 8.88 6.62 -0.46
C LYS A 36 9.78 5.50 -0.99
N LYS A 37 10.14 5.55 -2.27
CA LYS A 37 10.86 4.50 -3.00
C LYS A 37 12.19 4.12 -2.36
N HIS A 38 12.91 5.11 -1.84
CA HIS A 38 14.19 4.92 -1.16
C HIS A 38 14.10 3.96 0.05
N VAL A 39 12.95 3.90 0.74
CA VAL A 39 12.72 2.94 1.84
C VAL A 39 12.20 1.61 1.29
N ILE A 40 11.19 1.66 0.41
CA ILE A 40 10.49 0.47 -0.09
C ILE A 40 11.39 -0.41 -0.96
N GLU A 41 12.25 0.18 -1.79
CA GLU A 41 13.17 -0.52 -2.70
C GLU A 41 14.57 -0.71 -2.13
N ASN A 42 14.80 -0.33 -0.87
CA ASN A 42 16.07 -0.63 -0.21
C ASN A 42 16.30 -2.15 -0.20
N LYS A 43 17.48 -2.60 -0.63
CA LYS A 43 17.86 -4.03 -0.65
C LYS A 43 18.31 -4.57 0.71
N GLN A 44 18.58 -3.69 1.69
CA GLN A 44 18.95 -4.07 3.05
C GLN A 44 17.82 -4.81 3.76
N ALA A 45 18.20 -5.77 4.59
CA ALA A 45 17.30 -6.69 5.29
C ALA A 45 17.70 -6.89 6.76
N ASP A 46 18.34 -5.89 7.37
CA ASP A 46 18.54 -5.89 8.81
C ASP A 46 17.23 -5.60 9.56
N ALA A 47 17.20 -5.93 10.85
CA ALA A 47 16.00 -5.82 11.67
C ALA A 47 15.46 -4.38 11.76
N ILE A 48 16.32 -3.37 11.60
CA ILE A 48 15.94 -1.95 11.64
C ILE A 48 15.24 -1.59 10.33
N THR A 49 15.86 -1.90 9.19
CA THR A 49 15.33 -1.66 7.85
C THR A 49 14.01 -2.38 7.63
N ILE A 50 13.85 -3.60 8.16
CA ILE A 50 12.58 -4.33 8.08
C ILE A 50 11.47 -3.55 8.80
N LYS A 51 11.72 -3.09 10.04
CA LYS A 51 10.75 -2.28 10.80
C LYS A 51 10.45 -0.95 10.12
N GLU A 52 11.46 -0.31 9.52
CA GLU A 52 11.28 0.93 8.76
C GLU A 52 10.40 0.71 7.52
N LYS A 53 10.60 -0.38 6.78
CA LYS A 53 9.74 -0.76 5.66
C LYS A 53 8.31 -1.03 6.12
N GLU A 54 8.13 -1.75 7.22
CA GLU A 54 6.80 -2.01 7.79
C GLU A 54 6.08 -0.72 8.16
N LYS A 55 6.76 0.20 8.85
CA LYS A 55 6.25 1.53 9.17
C LYS A 55 5.90 2.32 7.91
N CYS A 56 6.81 2.33 6.93
CA CYS A 56 6.58 2.99 5.65
C CYS A 56 5.34 2.45 4.94
N TRP A 57 5.11 1.14 4.98
CA TRP A 57 3.91 0.52 4.42
C TRP A 57 2.62 0.89 5.16
N LEU A 58 2.68 1.04 6.49
CA LEU A 58 1.55 1.54 7.26
C LEU A 58 1.22 2.99 6.88
N ASP A 59 2.24 3.83 6.69
CA ASP A 59 2.06 5.22 6.28
C ASP A 59 1.50 5.32 4.85
N ILE A 60 2.00 4.50 3.91
CA ILE A 60 1.40 4.35 2.57
C ILE A 60 -0.07 3.96 2.67
N CYS A 61 -0.41 3.01 3.54
CA CYS A 61 -1.79 2.56 3.71
C CYS A 61 -2.70 3.67 4.24
N ARG A 62 -2.22 4.45 5.21
CA ARG A 62 -2.94 5.60 5.78
C ARG A 62 -3.18 6.67 4.72
N GLU A 63 -2.14 7.03 3.99
CA GLU A 63 -2.21 8.04 2.93
C GLU A 63 -3.06 7.60 1.75
N PHE A 64 -2.95 6.33 1.36
CA PHE A 64 -3.80 5.77 0.31
C PHE A 64 -5.27 5.82 0.71
N ASN A 65 -5.60 5.37 1.92
CA ASN A 65 -6.98 5.37 2.42
C ASN A 65 -7.53 6.77 2.69
N SER A 66 -6.68 7.78 2.92
CA SER A 66 -7.13 9.18 3.02
C SER A 66 -7.44 9.80 1.66
N ARG A 67 -6.78 9.34 0.60
CA ARG A 67 -7.04 9.77 -0.79
C ARG A 67 -8.18 8.99 -1.46
N CYS A 68 -8.37 7.72 -1.10
CA CYS A 68 -9.37 6.84 -1.71
C CYS A 68 -10.63 6.73 -0.85
N ILE A 69 -11.70 7.41 -1.28
CA ILE A 69 -13.00 7.44 -0.58
C ILE A 69 -13.79 6.12 -0.75
N GLN A 70 -13.53 5.38 -1.82
CA GLN A 70 -14.37 4.24 -2.24
C GLN A 70 -14.18 2.97 -1.39
N ALA A 71 -12.97 2.69 -0.92
CA ALA A 71 -12.70 1.49 -0.13
C ALA A 71 -11.39 1.62 0.66
N ASN A 72 -11.46 1.29 1.96
CA ASN A 72 -10.28 1.16 2.80
C ASN A 72 -9.55 -0.15 2.46
N ARG A 73 -8.29 -0.03 2.03
CA ARG A 73 -7.40 -1.16 1.78
C ARG A 73 -6.53 -1.42 3.00
N ASN A 74 -6.08 -2.66 3.15
CA ASN A 74 -5.07 -3.01 4.13
C ASN A 74 -3.68 -3.06 3.47
N VAL A 75 -2.64 -2.98 4.30
CA VAL A 75 -1.23 -3.03 3.87
C VAL A 75 -0.96 -4.24 2.96
N THR A 76 -1.46 -5.41 3.32
CA THR A 76 -1.23 -6.66 2.56
C THR A 76 -1.78 -6.57 1.13
N SER A 77 -2.95 -5.96 0.95
CA SER A 77 -3.55 -5.76 -0.38
C SER A 77 -2.74 -4.78 -1.21
N LEU A 78 -2.23 -3.70 -0.61
CA LEU A 78 -1.40 -2.71 -1.29
C LEU A 78 -0.05 -3.29 -1.71
N LYS A 79 0.61 -4.06 -0.82
CA LYS A 79 1.84 -4.80 -1.15
C LYS A 79 1.63 -5.75 -2.34
N SER A 80 0.56 -6.53 -2.30
CA SER A 80 0.20 -7.46 -3.39
C SER A 80 -0.07 -6.73 -4.71
N CYS A 81 -0.78 -5.60 -4.64
CA CYS A 81 -1.05 -4.76 -5.80
C CYS A 81 0.26 -4.22 -6.42
N TRP A 82 1.15 -3.67 -5.59
CA TRP A 82 2.46 -3.18 -6.02
C TRP A 82 3.32 -4.27 -6.66
N ASP A 83 3.40 -5.46 -6.06
CA ASP A 83 4.18 -6.56 -6.62
C ASP A 83 3.61 -7.03 -7.96
N ASN A 84 2.28 -7.07 -8.10
CA ASN A 84 1.62 -7.40 -9.35
C ASN A 84 1.87 -6.33 -10.43
N LEU A 85 1.87 -5.04 -10.07
CA LEU A 85 2.22 -3.95 -10.99
C LEU A 85 3.65 -4.14 -11.51
N LYS A 86 4.62 -4.31 -10.62
CA LYS A 86 6.02 -4.55 -11.02
C LYS A 86 6.18 -5.78 -11.92
N LYS A 87 5.48 -6.89 -11.60
CA LYS A 87 5.50 -8.11 -12.43
C LYS A 87 4.97 -7.86 -13.83
N ARG A 88 3.83 -7.17 -13.96
CA ARG A 88 3.24 -6.83 -15.27
C ARG A 88 4.15 -5.91 -16.08
N THR A 89 4.74 -4.91 -15.43
CA THR A 89 5.70 -4.00 -16.07
C THR A 89 6.90 -4.77 -16.60
N ARG A 90 7.55 -5.60 -15.77
CA ARG A 90 8.69 -6.42 -16.23
C ARG A 90 8.35 -7.35 -17.39
N LYS A 91 7.16 -7.98 -17.35
CA LYS A 91 6.69 -8.84 -18.44
C LYS A 91 6.53 -8.05 -19.74
N HIS A 92 5.89 -6.89 -19.69
CA HIS A 92 5.72 -6.03 -20.85
C HIS A 92 7.06 -5.64 -21.48
N PHE A 93 8.03 -5.21 -20.68
CA PHE A 93 9.37 -4.85 -21.16
C PHE A 93 10.21 -6.03 -21.67
N ALA A 94 9.84 -7.28 -21.34
CA ALA A 94 10.53 -8.46 -21.82
C ALA A 94 9.93 -9.02 -23.13
N GLU A 95 8.69 -8.61 -23.46
CA GLU A 95 7.95 -9.04 -24.65
C GLU A 95 7.98 -8.01 -25.79
N ILE A 96 8.55 -6.83 -25.55
CA ILE A 96 8.83 -5.78 -26.55
C ILE A 96 10.31 -5.81 -26.96
#